data_AF-A0A117LMC2-F1
#
_entry.id   AF-A0A117LMC2-F1
#
_cell.length_a   1.000
_cell.length_b   1.000
_cell.length_c   1.000
_cell.angle_alpha   90.00
_cell.angle_beta   90.00
_cell.angle_gamma   90.00
#
_symmetry.space_group_name_H-M   'P 1'
#
loop_
_entity.id
_entity.type
_entity.pdbx_description
1 polymer ?
#
loop_
_entity_poly.entity_id
_entity_poly.type
_entity_poly.pdbx_seq_one_letter_code
_entity_poly.pdbx_strand_id
1 'polypeptide(L)'
;MEINREKCVGCGLCVNYCPMNCISMKEGFSSIEQDECVECGVCKNSGICPVGAIYEPELDEKRNLRKTFSNPLISHSSTSVPGRGTEEMKTNDVTARFKLGFTGIAAELGRPGTGTRLWDVQKVAQACAKSEVEFEPLNPVTAIMTDRKKGLIEERFLNEKVLSAIVEFIVPDSKVKGVLKDLVEVSKEIDTVFSLDICGVADDSGRPYFEKAVEELELPCSINGKVNVGLGKPLAEVR
;
A
#
# COMPACT_ATOMS: atom_id res chain seq x y z
N MET A 1 -7.60 10.37 15.41
CA MET A 1 -8.42 11.54 15.04
C MET A 1 -9.58 11.62 16.01
N GLU A 2 -9.88 12.80 16.52
CA GLU A 2 -10.98 13.02 17.47
C GLU A 2 -11.80 14.27 17.10
N ILE A 3 -13.01 14.34 17.66
CA ILE A 3 -13.92 15.47 17.50
C ILE A 3 -14.24 16.01 18.89
N ASN A 4 -13.90 17.27 19.13
CA ASN A 4 -14.25 17.97 20.36
C ASN A 4 -15.76 18.22 20.38
N ARG A 5 -16.46 17.54 21.30
CA ARG A 5 -17.92 17.60 21.41
C ARG A 5 -18.44 18.98 21.82
N GLU A 6 -17.70 19.71 22.64
CA GLU A 6 -18.08 21.05 23.09
C GLU A 6 -18.03 22.09 21.97
N LYS A 7 -17.13 21.90 21.00
CA LYS A 7 -17.02 22.76 19.81
C LYS A 7 -17.95 22.32 18.68
N CYS A 8 -18.28 21.05 18.60
CA CYS A 8 -19.05 20.51 17.47
C CYS A 8 -20.46 21.08 17.44
N VAL A 9 -20.84 21.70 16.32
CA VAL A 9 -22.19 22.28 16.11
C VAL A 9 -23.15 21.33 15.39
N GLY A 10 -22.77 20.07 15.19
CA GLY A 10 -23.67 19.06 14.62
C GLY A 10 -23.98 19.18 13.12
N CYS A 11 -23.20 19.94 12.36
CA CYS A 11 -23.50 20.19 10.93
C CYS A 11 -23.34 18.97 10.00
N GLY A 12 -22.60 17.93 10.41
CA GLY A 12 -22.40 16.70 9.64
C GLY A 12 -21.54 16.80 8.37
N LEU A 13 -21.01 17.99 8.03
CA LEU A 13 -20.24 18.19 6.79
C LEU A 13 -19.01 17.27 6.66
N CYS A 14 -18.37 16.92 7.78
CA CYS A 14 -17.19 16.07 7.79
C CYS A 14 -17.46 14.60 7.43
N VAL A 15 -18.72 14.15 7.46
CA VAL A 15 -19.11 12.75 7.15
C VAL A 15 -18.64 12.38 5.74
N ASN A 16 -18.93 13.22 4.75
CA ASN A 16 -18.60 12.97 3.35
C ASN A 16 -17.10 13.08 3.03
N TYR A 17 -16.29 13.63 3.95
CA TYR A 17 -14.84 13.79 3.76
C TYR A 17 -14.03 12.63 4.34
N CYS A 18 -14.67 11.70 5.06
CA CYS A 18 -13.97 10.53 5.55
C CYS A 18 -13.88 9.47 4.45
N PRO A 19 -12.68 9.19 3.88
CA PRO A 19 -12.56 8.16 2.85
C PRO A 19 -12.92 6.75 3.38
N MET A 20 -12.78 6.55 4.70
CA MET A 20 -13.12 5.29 5.36
C MET A 20 -14.60 5.18 5.75
N ASN A 21 -15.40 6.22 5.47
CA ASN A 21 -16.79 6.31 5.91
C ASN A 21 -17.00 6.04 7.41
N CYS A 22 -16.03 6.40 8.25
CA CYS A 22 -16.02 6.09 9.68
C CYS A 22 -16.49 7.28 10.55
N ILE A 23 -17.07 8.31 9.95
CA ILE A 23 -17.65 9.46 10.67
C ILE A 23 -19.16 9.41 10.52
N SER A 24 -19.88 9.49 11.64
CA SER A 24 -21.35 9.44 11.66
C SER A 24 -21.92 10.46 12.64
N MET A 25 -23.22 10.72 12.54
CA MET A 25 -23.94 11.58 13.48
C MET A 25 -24.51 10.74 14.63
N LYS A 26 -24.14 11.07 15.87
CA LYS A 26 -24.65 10.44 17.11
C LYS A 26 -25.08 11.54 18.07
N GLU A 27 -26.31 11.47 18.55
CA GLU A 27 -26.87 12.43 19.54
C GLU A 27 -26.76 13.90 19.11
N GLY A 28 -26.89 14.18 17.81
CA GLY A 28 -26.77 15.53 17.25
C GLY A 28 -25.33 16.00 17.00
N PHE A 29 -24.31 15.18 17.30
CA PHE A 29 -22.89 15.52 17.09
C PHE A 29 -22.22 14.54 16.14
N SER A 30 -21.15 14.98 15.47
CA SER A 30 -20.31 14.07 14.68
C SER A 30 -19.42 13.23 15.61
N SER A 31 -19.28 11.94 15.31
CA SER A 31 -18.48 10.97 16.04
C SER A 31 -17.68 10.12 15.06
N ILE A 32 -16.46 9.76 15.44
CA ILE A 32 -15.56 8.92 14.64
C ILE A 32 -15.56 7.52 15.24
N GLU A 33 -15.86 6.50 14.43
CA GLU A 33 -15.59 5.11 14.77
C GLU A 33 -14.08 4.89 14.81
N GLN A 34 -13.54 4.71 16.01
CA GLN A 34 -12.11 4.73 16.21
C GLN A 34 -11.46 3.49 15.60
N ASP A 35 -12.08 2.33 15.64
CA ASP A 35 -11.46 1.13 15.09
C ASP A 35 -11.32 1.19 13.56
N GLU A 36 -12.24 1.89 12.88
CA GLU A 36 -12.22 2.05 11.43
C GLU A 36 -11.39 3.25 10.94
N CYS A 37 -11.03 4.16 11.84
CA CYS A 37 -10.21 5.31 11.51
C CYS A 37 -8.77 4.91 11.22
N VAL A 38 -8.27 5.26 10.03
CA VAL A 38 -6.90 4.98 9.56
C VAL A 38 -5.93 6.15 9.78
N GLU A 39 -6.33 7.18 10.52
CA GLU A 39 -5.46 8.34 10.82
C GLU A 39 -4.94 9.12 9.58
N CYS A 40 -5.71 9.12 8.48
CA CYS A 40 -5.32 9.83 7.25
C CYS A 40 -5.35 11.37 7.36
N GLY A 41 -6.04 11.92 8.37
CA GLY A 41 -6.15 13.36 8.60
C GLY A 41 -7.02 14.15 7.60
N VAL A 42 -7.59 13.51 6.57
CA VAL A 42 -8.37 14.19 5.49
C VAL A 42 -9.51 15.06 6.03
N CYS A 43 -10.26 14.56 7.02
CA CYS A 43 -11.36 15.29 7.63
C CYS A 43 -10.91 16.60 8.32
N LYS A 44 -9.72 16.63 8.92
CA LYS A 44 -9.12 17.83 9.51
C LYS A 44 -8.51 18.73 8.44
N ASN A 45 -7.69 18.15 7.55
CA ASN A 45 -6.90 18.89 6.56
C ASN A 45 -7.76 19.55 5.47
N SER A 46 -8.96 19.03 5.20
CA SER A 46 -9.92 19.66 4.29
C SER A 46 -10.43 21.02 4.79
N GLY A 47 -10.29 21.33 6.09
CA GLY A 47 -10.84 22.54 6.68
C GLY A 47 -12.37 22.60 6.68
N ILE A 48 -13.05 21.47 6.43
CA ILE A 48 -14.51 21.44 6.27
C ILE A 48 -15.29 21.78 7.55
N CYS A 49 -14.66 21.62 8.72
CA CYS A 49 -15.31 21.92 9.99
C CYS A 49 -15.30 23.44 10.25
N PRO A 50 -16.47 24.12 10.26
CA PRO A 50 -16.53 25.58 10.38
C PRO A 50 -16.06 26.12 11.73
N VAL A 51 -15.98 25.23 12.73
CA VAL A 51 -15.65 25.55 14.13
C VAL A 51 -14.36 24.87 14.60
N GLY A 52 -13.62 24.21 13.69
CA GLY A 52 -12.36 23.57 14.01
C GLY A 52 -12.44 22.52 15.12
N ALA A 53 -13.53 21.75 15.17
CA ALA A 53 -13.75 20.73 16.21
C ALA A 53 -12.94 19.44 16.01
N ILE A 54 -12.42 19.19 14.79
CA ILE A 54 -11.67 17.98 14.46
C ILE A 54 -10.19 18.19 14.74
N TYR A 55 -9.58 17.32 15.52
CA TYR A 55 -8.15 17.42 15.88
C TYR A 55 -7.45 16.06 15.88
N GLU A 56 -6.13 16.13 15.94
CA GLU A 56 -5.26 14.96 16.08
C GLU A 56 -4.76 14.93 17.53
N PRO A 57 -5.12 13.92 18.34
CA PRO A 57 -4.60 13.76 19.68
C PRO A 57 -3.16 13.22 19.65
N GLU A 58 -2.51 13.09 20.81
CA GLU A 58 -1.32 12.25 20.91
C GLU A 58 -1.69 10.79 20.58
N LEU A 59 -0.90 10.17 19.71
CA LEU A 59 -1.15 8.82 19.22
C LEU A 59 -0.17 7.85 19.87
N ASP A 60 -0.67 6.67 20.22
CA ASP A 60 0.19 5.53 20.57
C ASP A 60 0.92 4.97 19.33
N GLU A 61 1.80 4.00 19.54
CA GLU A 61 2.59 3.37 18.47
C GLU A 61 1.71 2.78 17.35
N LYS A 62 0.60 2.12 17.72
CA LYS A 62 -0.30 1.43 16.77
C LYS A 62 -1.05 2.42 15.90
N ARG A 63 -1.55 3.50 16.49
CA ARG A 63 -2.23 4.59 15.76
C ARG A 63 -1.24 5.37 14.90
N ASN A 64 0.00 5.56 15.37
CA ASN A 64 1.06 6.13 14.54
C ASN A 64 1.38 5.26 13.32
N LEU A 65 1.33 3.93 13.45
CA LEU A 65 1.44 3.02 12.30
C LEU A 65 0.34 3.32 11.28
N ARG A 66 -0.94 3.37 11.71
CA ARG A 66 -2.07 3.71 10.81
C ARG A 66 -1.82 5.01 10.05
N LYS A 67 -1.37 6.03 10.77
CA LYS A 67 -1.07 7.37 10.24
C LYS A 67 -0.01 7.31 9.14
N THR A 68 1.07 6.57 9.38
CA THR A 68 2.20 6.48 8.45
C THR A 68 1.81 5.79 7.13
N PHE A 69 0.99 4.74 7.19
CA PHE A 69 0.49 4.06 5.99
C PHE A 69 -0.63 4.82 5.26
N SER A 70 -1.25 5.82 5.90
CA SER A 70 -2.48 6.43 5.38
C SER A 70 -2.33 7.88 4.96
N ASN A 71 -1.45 8.63 5.59
CA ASN A 71 -1.27 10.05 5.35
C ASN A 71 -0.12 10.30 4.36
N PRO A 72 -0.39 10.84 3.15
CA PRO A 72 0.64 11.07 2.15
C PRO A 72 1.64 12.18 2.54
N LEU A 73 1.33 12.98 3.55
CA LEU A 73 2.20 14.06 4.03
C LEU A 73 3.27 13.56 5.01
N ILE A 74 3.28 12.27 5.34
CA ILE A 74 4.22 11.67 6.27
C ILE A 74 5.15 10.75 5.49
N SER A 75 6.44 10.96 5.67
CA SER A 75 7.46 10.03 5.21
C SER A 75 7.55 8.84 6.17
N HIS A 76 7.57 7.63 5.63
CA HIS A 76 7.96 6.46 6.41
C HIS A 76 9.42 6.63 6.86
N SER A 77 9.72 6.30 8.11
CA SER A 77 11.09 6.32 8.65
C SER A 77 12.04 5.42 7.88
N SER A 78 11.52 4.37 7.22
CA SER A 78 12.29 3.43 6.41
C SER A 78 12.62 3.93 5.00
N THR A 79 11.77 4.76 4.37
CA THR A 79 11.93 5.14 2.96
C THR A 79 12.48 6.54 2.77
N SER A 80 12.34 7.44 3.75
CA SER A 80 12.57 8.90 3.59
C SER A 80 11.80 9.55 2.42
N VAL A 81 10.87 8.80 1.81
CA VAL A 81 10.05 9.20 0.66
C VAL A 81 8.60 9.32 1.15
N PRO A 82 7.89 10.42 0.84
CA PRO A 82 6.46 10.51 1.08
C PRO A 82 5.71 9.45 0.26
N GLY A 83 5.04 8.50 0.90
CA GLY A 83 4.34 7.44 0.17
C GLY A 83 4.14 6.14 0.96
N ARG A 84 3.47 5.18 0.31
CA ARG A 84 3.10 3.86 0.88
C ARG A 84 3.87 2.68 0.27
N GLY A 85 4.77 2.99 -0.64
CA GLY A 85 5.68 2.09 -1.33
C GLY A 85 6.95 2.87 -1.67
N THR A 86 7.82 2.30 -2.48
CA THR A 86 9.09 2.93 -2.85
C THR A 86 8.96 3.78 -4.12
N GLU A 87 10.01 4.54 -4.47
CA GLU A 87 10.08 5.22 -5.78
C GLU A 87 10.46 4.27 -6.93
N GLU A 88 10.75 3.01 -6.62
CA GLU A 88 11.79 2.24 -7.30
C GLU A 88 11.50 1.91 -8.76
N MET A 89 10.26 1.51 -9.12
CA MET A 89 9.95 1.25 -10.54
C MET A 89 10.10 2.50 -11.42
N LYS A 90 9.90 3.69 -10.84
CA LYS A 90 9.93 4.97 -11.58
C LYS A 90 11.35 5.45 -11.79
N THR A 91 12.27 5.00 -10.94
CA THR A 91 13.69 5.38 -10.97
C THR A 91 14.57 4.25 -11.48
N ASN A 92 14.00 3.20 -12.11
CA ASN A 92 14.76 2.04 -12.54
C ASN A 92 15.86 2.35 -13.57
N ASP A 93 15.69 3.40 -14.36
CA ASP A 93 16.70 3.97 -15.27
C ASP A 93 17.95 4.47 -14.56
N VAL A 94 17.87 4.80 -13.28
CA VAL A 94 19.02 5.22 -12.46
C VAL A 94 19.40 4.22 -11.38
N THR A 95 18.48 3.38 -10.90
CA THR A 95 18.73 2.39 -9.83
C THR A 95 19.08 0.99 -10.35
N ALA A 96 18.65 0.64 -11.56
CA ALA A 96 18.80 -0.70 -12.15
C ALA A 96 18.35 -1.86 -11.22
N ARG A 97 17.31 -1.61 -10.42
CA ARG A 97 16.74 -2.59 -9.49
C ARG A 97 16.11 -3.77 -10.22
N PHE A 98 15.27 -3.49 -11.21
CA PHE A 98 14.68 -4.49 -12.10
C PHE A 98 15.62 -4.74 -13.28
N LYS A 99 15.96 -6.01 -13.47
CA LYS A 99 16.94 -6.49 -14.46
C LYS A 99 16.29 -7.51 -15.37
N LEU A 100 16.88 -7.72 -16.55
CA LEU A 100 16.47 -8.79 -17.45
C LEU A 100 16.51 -10.15 -16.72
N GLY A 101 15.48 -10.98 -16.92
CA GLY A 101 15.33 -12.27 -16.23
C GLY A 101 14.60 -12.18 -14.88
N PHE A 102 14.24 -10.97 -14.44
CA PHE A 102 13.48 -10.73 -13.23
C PHE A 102 12.28 -9.83 -13.48
N THR A 103 11.21 -10.10 -12.74
CA THR A 103 9.97 -9.35 -12.74
C THR A 103 9.73 -8.78 -11.35
N GLY A 104 9.39 -7.50 -11.29
CA GLY A 104 8.90 -6.84 -10.07
C GLY A 104 7.39 -6.96 -9.98
N ILE A 105 6.88 -7.30 -8.80
CA ILE A 105 5.45 -7.38 -8.52
C ILE A 105 5.17 -6.61 -7.24
N ALA A 106 4.10 -5.81 -7.27
CA ALA A 106 3.56 -5.16 -6.09
C ALA A 106 2.06 -5.49 -5.97
N ALA A 107 1.65 -6.00 -4.81
CA ALA A 107 0.25 -6.18 -4.47
C ALA A 107 -0.19 -5.01 -3.59
N GLU A 108 -1.02 -4.12 -4.15
CA GLU A 108 -1.63 -2.99 -3.43
C GLU A 108 -3.00 -3.41 -2.87
N LEU A 109 -3.17 -3.21 -1.56
CA LEU A 109 -4.40 -3.50 -0.83
C LEU A 109 -5.04 -2.20 -0.32
N GLY A 110 -6.36 -2.09 -0.35
CA GLY A 110 -7.14 -1.05 0.33
C GLY A 110 -7.62 0.15 -0.49
N ARG A 111 -7.09 0.38 -1.70
CA ARG A 111 -7.58 1.44 -2.61
C ARG A 111 -8.87 1.03 -3.33
N PRO A 112 -9.76 1.98 -3.71
CA PRO A 112 -9.63 3.43 -3.63
C PRO A 112 -10.09 4.07 -2.31
N GLY A 113 -10.33 3.29 -1.25
CA GLY A 113 -10.82 3.81 0.03
C GLY A 113 -11.48 2.77 0.94
N THR A 114 -11.36 1.48 0.63
CA THR A 114 -11.86 0.41 1.50
C THR A 114 -10.97 0.23 2.74
N GLY A 115 -9.70 0.58 2.61
CA GLY A 115 -8.64 0.26 3.56
C GLY A 115 -8.38 -1.24 3.61
N THR A 116 -7.37 -1.62 4.36
CA THR A 116 -7.03 -3.02 4.62
C THR A 116 -6.59 -3.18 6.07
N ARG A 117 -6.81 -4.37 6.62
CA ARG A 117 -6.23 -4.77 7.90
C ARG A 117 -4.94 -5.52 7.66
N LEU A 118 -3.98 -5.38 8.57
CA LEU A 118 -2.63 -5.93 8.36
C LEU A 118 -2.58 -7.46 8.39
N TRP A 119 -3.59 -8.13 8.97
CA TRP A 119 -3.73 -9.58 8.84
C TRP A 119 -3.96 -10.03 7.38
N ASP A 120 -4.69 -9.26 6.56
CA ASP A 120 -4.90 -9.60 5.14
C ASP A 120 -3.65 -9.29 4.32
N VAL A 121 -2.92 -8.23 4.69
CA VAL A 121 -1.59 -7.95 4.13
C VAL A 121 -0.62 -9.10 4.44
N GLN A 122 -0.65 -9.65 5.66
CA GLN A 122 0.15 -10.82 6.02
C GLN A 122 -0.23 -12.05 5.20
N LYS A 123 -1.52 -12.33 4.96
CA LYS A 123 -1.94 -13.45 4.10
C LYS A 123 -1.35 -13.32 2.70
N VAL A 124 -1.42 -12.13 2.11
CA VAL A 124 -0.82 -11.86 0.78
C VAL A 124 0.69 -12.04 0.82
N ALA A 125 1.38 -11.50 1.82
CA ALA A 125 2.82 -11.68 1.99
C ALA A 125 3.20 -13.17 2.15
N GLN A 126 2.45 -13.94 2.93
CA GLN A 126 2.64 -15.38 3.08
C GLN A 126 2.44 -16.14 1.77
N ALA A 127 1.46 -15.74 0.95
CA ALA A 127 1.25 -16.32 -0.37
C ALA A 127 2.47 -16.08 -1.28
N CYS A 128 3.00 -14.86 -1.32
CA CYS A 128 4.22 -14.54 -2.08
C CYS A 128 5.43 -15.33 -1.56
N ALA A 129 5.57 -15.46 -0.25
CA ALA A 129 6.69 -16.14 0.40
C ALA A 129 6.82 -17.63 0.02
N LYS A 130 5.73 -18.31 -0.38
CA LYS A 130 5.75 -19.70 -0.88
C LYS A 130 6.68 -19.87 -2.09
N SER A 131 6.84 -18.81 -2.88
CA SER A 131 7.73 -18.78 -4.05
C SER A 131 9.14 -18.31 -3.71
N GLU A 132 9.48 -18.14 -2.43
CA GLU A 132 10.79 -17.65 -1.95
C GLU A 132 11.16 -16.30 -2.59
N VAL A 133 10.20 -15.38 -2.64
CA VAL A 133 10.43 -14.04 -3.18
C VAL A 133 11.34 -13.23 -2.27
N GLU A 134 12.01 -12.23 -2.85
CA GLU A 134 12.77 -11.25 -2.10
C GLU A 134 11.91 -9.99 -1.90
N PHE A 135 11.34 -9.84 -0.71
CA PHE A 135 10.60 -8.62 -0.34
C PHE A 135 11.50 -7.41 -0.32
N GLU A 136 10.98 -6.30 -0.82
CA GLU A 136 11.71 -5.03 -0.89
C GLU A 136 12.09 -4.54 0.50
N PRO A 137 13.38 -4.51 0.89
CA PRO A 137 13.80 -4.14 2.22
C PRO A 137 13.40 -2.73 2.66
N LEU A 138 13.24 -1.78 1.75
CA LEU A 138 12.84 -0.41 2.07
C LEU A 138 11.32 -0.24 2.16
N ASN A 139 10.54 -1.21 1.68
CA ASN A 139 9.09 -1.11 1.68
C ASN A 139 8.53 -1.07 3.13
N PRO A 140 7.55 -0.19 3.40
CA PRO A 140 6.92 -0.07 4.73
C PRO A 140 6.38 -1.36 5.33
N VAL A 141 5.75 -2.23 4.52
CA VAL A 141 5.24 -3.52 4.99
C VAL A 141 6.39 -4.42 5.40
N THR A 142 7.47 -4.46 4.61
CA THR A 142 8.68 -5.24 4.93
C THR A 142 9.34 -4.77 6.22
N ALA A 143 9.28 -3.48 6.52
CA ALA A 143 9.86 -2.88 7.72
C ALA A 143 9.21 -3.38 9.02
N ILE A 144 7.94 -3.82 8.96
CA ILE A 144 7.18 -4.35 10.12
C ILE A 144 7.06 -5.88 10.13
N MET A 145 7.85 -6.56 9.28
CA MET A 145 7.92 -8.02 9.27
C MET A 145 8.88 -8.56 10.33
N THR A 146 8.42 -9.55 11.11
CA THR A 146 9.25 -10.33 12.04
C THR A 146 10.03 -11.44 11.34
N ASP A 147 9.46 -12.03 10.28
CA ASP A 147 10.11 -13.04 9.45
C ASP A 147 9.77 -12.77 7.98
N ARG A 148 10.70 -12.10 7.29
CA ARG A 148 10.56 -11.75 5.86
C ARG A 148 10.47 -12.99 4.98
N LYS A 149 11.13 -14.10 5.32
CA LYS A 149 11.08 -15.32 4.50
C LYS A 149 9.72 -16.01 4.56
N LYS A 150 8.94 -15.74 5.60
CA LYS A 150 7.59 -16.27 5.77
C LYS A 150 6.51 -15.21 5.57
N GLY A 151 6.87 -13.96 5.31
CA GLY A 151 5.92 -12.85 5.21
C GLY A 151 5.16 -12.59 6.52
N LEU A 152 5.75 -12.85 7.68
CA LEU A 152 5.09 -12.65 8.98
C LEU A 152 5.26 -11.20 9.45
N ILE A 153 4.15 -10.54 9.75
CA ILE A 153 4.07 -9.19 10.31
C ILE A 153 4.06 -9.29 11.85
N GLU A 154 4.56 -8.27 12.55
CA GLU A 154 4.45 -8.18 14.00
C GLU A 154 2.99 -8.34 14.49
N GLU A 155 2.75 -9.31 15.37
CA GLU A 155 1.40 -9.70 15.83
C GLU A 155 0.60 -8.51 16.39
N ARG A 156 1.26 -7.63 17.14
CA ARG A 156 0.64 -6.44 17.75
C ARG A 156 0.04 -5.46 16.75
N PHE A 157 0.46 -5.51 15.48
CA PHE A 157 -0.03 -4.65 14.41
C PHE A 157 -1.08 -5.31 13.52
N LEU A 158 -1.25 -6.63 13.57
CA LEU A 158 -2.15 -7.35 12.67
C LEU A 158 -3.57 -6.76 12.67
N ASN A 159 -4.04 -6.32 13.84
CA ASN A 159 -5.39 -5.77 14.00
C ASN A 159 -5.58 -4.34 13.49
N GLU A 160 -4.52 -3.65 13.11
CA GLU A 160 -4.57 -2.25 12.71
C GLU A 160 -5.09 -2.08 11.28
N LYS A 161 -5.97 -1.08 11.08
CA LYS A 161 -6.47 -0.70 9.75
C LYS A 161 -5.61 0.40 9.15
N VAL A 162 -5.23 0.24 7.89
CA VAL A 162 -4.52 1.24 7.11
C VAL A 162 -5.29 1.58 5.84
N LEU A 163 -5.10 2.78 5.29
CA LEU A 163 -5.75 3.18 4.05
C LEU A 163 -5.28 2.34 2.86
N SER A 164 -3.98 2.07 2.79
CA SER A 164 -3.39 1.19 1.79
C SER A 164 -2.08 0.62 2.29
N ALA A 165 -1.77 -0.61 1.87
CA ALA A 165 -0.47 -1.25 2.08
C ALA A 165 -0.04 -1.94 0.79
N ILE A 166 1.26 -1.96 0.52
CA ILE A 166 1.83 -2.54 -0.69
C ILE A 166 2.83 -3.61 -0.30
N VAL A 167 2.56 -4.86 -0.70
CA VAL A 167 3.54 -5.95 -0.61
C VAL A 167 4.34 -5.96 -1.90
N GLU A 168 5.62 -5.59 -1.82
CA GLU A 168 6.48 -5.41 -2.98
C GLU A 168 7.67 -6.37 -2.93
N PHE A 169 7.98 -6.97 -4.07
CA PHE A 169 9.07 -7.94 -4.17
C PHE A 169 9.54 -8.10 -5.62
N ILE A 170 10.72 -8.70 -5.77
CA ILE A 170 11.26 -9.14 -7.05
C ILE A 170 11.26 -10.67 -7.10
N VAL A 171 11.05 -11.22 -8.30
CA VAL A 171 11.02 -12.66 -8.54
C VAL A 171 11.68 -13.00 -9.88
N PRO A 172 12.41 -14.13 -10.00
CA PRO A 172 12.85 -14.64 -11.29
C PRO A 172 11.66 -14.88 -12.22
N ASP A 173 11.84 -14.60 -13.50
CA ASP A 173 10.80 -14.77 -14.53
C ASP A 173 10.16 -16.16 -14.51
N SER A 174 10.97 -17.20 -14.28
CA SER A 174 10.52 -18.59 -14.19
C SER A 174 9.49 -18.87 -13.08
N LYS A 175 9.42 -18.02 -12.04
CA LYS A 175 8.52 -18.16 -10.89
C LYS A 175 7.27 -17.27 -11.00
N VAL A 176 7.22 -16.31 -11.94
CA VAL A 176 6.11 -15.33 -12.08
C VAL A 176 4.74 -16.00 -12.17
N LYS A 177 4.60 -17.02 -13.02
CA LYS A 177 3.32 -17.74 -13.19
C LYS A 177 2.84 -18.40 -11.90
N GLY A 178 3.76 -18.93 -11.09
CA GLY A 178 3.43 -19.53 -9.80
C GLY A 178 2.93 -18.48 -8.81
N VAL A 179 3.68 -17.38 -8.68
CA VAL A 179 3.32 -16.26 -7.80
C VAL A 179 1.96 -15.67 -8.17
N LEU A 180 1.70 -15.43 -9.46
CA LEU A 180 0.42 -14.88 -9.90
C LEU A 180 -0.76 -15.80 -9.56
N LYS A 181 -0.58 -17.13 -9.66
CA LYS A 181 -1.61 -18.09 -9.21
C LYS A 181 -1.86 -18.00 -7.71
N ASP A 182 -0.80 -17.99 -6.90
CA ASP A 182 -0.92 -17.89 -5.44
C ASP A 182 -1.60 -16.57 -5.03
N LEU A 183 -1.29 -15.48 -5.73
CA LEU A 183 -1.91 -14.16 -5.55
C LEU A 183 -3.41 -14.15 -5.92
N VAL A 184 -3.79 -14.84 -7.00
CA VAL A 184 -5.21 -15.00 -7.38
C VAL A 184 -5.97 -15.83 -6.35
N GLU A 185 -5.39 -16.90 -5.83
CA GLU A 185 -6.05 -17.73 -4.82
C GLU A 185 -6.23 -16.98 -3.50
N VAL A 186 -5.18 -16.32 -2.99
CA VAL A 186 -5.29 -15.55 -1.75
C VAL A 186 -6.22 -14.34 -1.87
N SER A 187 -6.42 -13.80 -3.09
CA SER A 187 -7.38 -12.71 -3.30
C SER A 187 -8.83 -13.09 -2.94
N LYS A 188 -9.15 -14.39 -2.90
CA LYS A 188 -10.46 -14.92 -2.50
C LYS A 188 -10.62 -15.04 -0.98
N GLU A 189 -9.53 -14.87 -0.22
CA GLU A 189 -9.46 -15.09 1.23
C GLU A 189 -9.31 -13.80 2.05
N ILE A 190 -9.27 -12.64 1.38
CA ILE A 190 -9.06 -11.31 1.98
C ILE A 190 -10.33 -10.45 1.87
N ASP A 191 -10.53 -9.56 2.85
CA ASP A 191 -11.66 -8.63 2.87
C ASP A 191 -11.20 -7.19 2.57
N THR A 192 -10.70 -7.00 1.36
CA THR A 192 -10.26 -5.69 0.86
C THR A 192 -10.18 -5.69 -0.66
N VAL A 193 -10.06 -4.52 -1.26
CA VAL A 193 -9.72 -4.42 -2.68
C VAL A 193 -8.24 -4.75 -2.86
N PHE A 194 -7.98 -5.55 -3.89
CA PHE A 194 -6.68 -6.11 -4.24
C PHE A 194 -6.36 -5.73 -5.68
N SER A 195 -5.18 -5.15 -5.90
CA SER A 195 -4.68 -4.77 -7.23
C SER A 195 -3.22 -5.14 -7.37
N LEU A 196 -2.83 -5.58 -8.56
CA LEU A 196 -1.47 -5.98 -8.86
C LEU A 196 -0.82 -4.98 -9.82
N ASP A 197 0.34 -4.48 -9.44
CA ASP A 197 1.28 -3.84 -10.34
C ASP A 197 2.36 -4.87 -10.73
N ILE A 198 2.69 -4.92 -12.01
CA ILE A 198 3.73 -5.79 -12.53
C ILE A 198 4.66 -5.00 -13.44
N CYS A 199 5.96 -5.19 -13.27
CA CYS A 199 6.98 -4.49 -14.05
C CYS A 199 8.10 -5.45 -14.43
N GLY A 200 8.69 -5.22 -15.59
CA GLY A 200 9.74 -6.06 -16.14
C GLY A 200 10.48 -5.31 -17.23
N VAL A 201 11.72 -5.71 -17.46
CA VAL A 201 12.53 -5.16 -18.53
C VAL A 201 12.13 -5.86 -19.83
N ALA A 202 11.81 -5.08 -20.86
CA ALA A 202 11.53 -5.61 -22.19
C ALA A 202 12.82 -6.20 -22.80
N ASP A 203 12.70 -7.36 -23.43
CA ASP A 203 13.80 -7.95 -24.19
C ASP A 203 13.93 -7.31 -25.59
N ASP A 204 14.80 -7.87 -26.45
CA ASP A 204 15.01 -7.38 -27.83
C ASP A 204 13.75 -7.46 -28.71
N SER A 205 12.72 -8.21 -28.31
CA SER A 205 11.41 -8.24 -28.97
C SER A 205 10.50 -7.08 -28.54
N GLY A 206 10.94 -6.27 -27.57
CA GLY A 206 10.17 -5.16 -27.00
C GLY A 206 9.11 -5.62 -26.00
N ARG A 207 9.14 -6.89 -25.56
CA ARG A 207 8.16 -7.46 -24.62
C ARG A 207 8.85 -7.93 -23.33
N PRO A 208 8.30 -7.63 -22.15
CA PRO A 208 8.75 -8.22 -20.90
C PRO A 208 8.16 -9.63 -20.71
N TYR A 209 8.90 -10.50 -20.02
CA TYR A 209 8.50 -11.91 -19.83
C TYR A 209 7.11 -12.07 -19.18
N PHE A 210 6.78 -11.20 -18.22
CA PHE A 210 5.54 -11.34 -17.45
C PHE A 210 4.27 -11.31 -18.29
N GLU A 211 4.29 -10.67 -19.47
CA GLU A 211 3.09 -10.59 -20.32
C GLU A 211 2.64 -11.99 -20.77
N LYS A 212 3.58 -12.88 -21.08
CA LYS A 212 3.25 -14.27 -21.41
C LYS A 212 2.57 -14.98 -20.24
N ALA A 213 3.06 -14.77 -19.01
CA ALA A 213 2.45 -15.37 -17.82
C ALA A 213 1.04 -14.84 -17.55
N VAL A 214 0.82 -13.54 -17.76
CA VAL A 214 -0.49 -12.88 -17.63
C VAL A 214 -1.48 -13.41 -18.68
N GLU A 215 -1.05 -13.52 -19.94
CA GLU A 215 -1.84 -14.09 -21.04
C GLU A 215 -2.23 -15.55 -20.78
N GLU A 216 -1.28 -16.39 -20.38
CA GLU A 216 -1.52 -17.82 -20.08
C GLU A 216 -2.44 -18.06 -18.87
N LEU A 217 -2.55 -17.07 -17.97
CA LEU A 217 -3.44 -17.11 -16.81
C LEU A 217 -4.76 -16.37 -17.06
N GLU A 218 -4.95 -15.80 -18.26
CA GLU A 218 -6.12 -15.01 -18.64
C GLU A 218 -6.43 -13.88 -17.65
N LEU A 219 -5.39 -13.28 -17.07
CA LEU A 219 -5.55 -12.21 -16.09
C LEU A 219 -5.88 -10.88 -16.79
N PRO A 220 -6.85 -10.11 -16.28
CA PRO A 220 -7.14 -8.79 -16.83
C PRO A 220 -5.94 -7.87 -16.60
N CYS A 221 -5.45 -7.26 -17.67
CA CYS A 221 -4.37 -6.27 -17.62
C CYS A 221 -4.88 -4.92 -18.12
N SER A 222 -4.46 -3.84 -17.47
CA SER A 222 -4.75 -2.48 -17.91
C SER A 222 -4.03 -2.20 -19.23
N ILE A 223 -4.75 -1.60 -20.19
CA ILE A 223 -4.13 -1.08 -21.43
C ILE A 223 -3.15 0.07 -21.16
N ASN A 224 -3.31 0.74 -20.01
CA ASN A 224 -2.45 1.83 -19.58
C ASN A 224 -1.30 1.26 -18.75
N GLY A 225 -0.07 1.58 -19.17
CA GLY A 225 1.15 1.27 -18.45
C GLY A 225 2.11 2.47 -18.47
N LYS A 226 3.16 2.38 -17.66
CA LYS A 226 4.27 3.34 -17.69
C LYS A 226 5.46 2.66 -18.34
N VAL A 227 6.00 3.30 -19.37
CA VAL A 227 7.22 2.83 -20.04
C VAL A 227 8.36 3.73 -19.59
N ASN A 228 9.35 3.13 -18.92
CA ASN A 228 10.62 3.79 -18.69
C ASN A 228 11.52 3.54 -19.90
N VAL A 229 11.81 4.60 -20.66
CA VAL A 229 12.61 4.54 -21.89
C VAL A 229 14.12 4.52 -21.64
N GLY A 230 14.57 4.52 -20.37
CA GLY A 230 15.98 4.41 -20.02
C GLY A 230 16.81 5.67 -20.29
N LEU A 231 16.20 6.85 -20.23
CA LEU A 231 16.90 8.14 -20.44
C LEU A 231 17.57 8.69 -19.18
N GLY A 232 17.31 8.10 -18.01
CA GLY A 232 17.95 8.46 -16.75
C GLY A 232 19.44 8.23 -16.79
N LYS A 233 20.18 9.12 -16.11
CA LYS A 233 21.61 8.97 -15.87
C LYS A 233 21.81 8.66 -14.39
N PRO A 234 22.51 7.58 -14.02
CA PRO A 234 22.86 7.31 -12.63
C PRO A 234 23.52 8.55 -12.00
N LEU A 235 23.10 8.92 -10.79
CA LEU A 235 23.60 10.09 -10.06
C LEU A 235 25.12 10.02 -9.78
N ALA A 236 25.71 8.82 -9.80
CA ALA A 236 27.15 8.57 -9.80
C ALA A 236 27.44 7.20 -10.44
N GLU A 237 28.65 6.99 -10.98
CA GLU A 237 29.13 5.67 -11.38
C GLU A 237 29.10 4.76 -10.15
N VAL A 238 28.25 3.73 -10.16
CA VAL A 238 28.19 2.71 -9.12
C VAL A 238 29.47 1.89 -9.23
N ARG A 239 30.47 2.24 -8.42
CA ARG A 239 31.68 1.44 -8.19
C ARG A 239 31.39 0.19 -7.38
#